data_AF-A0A1U8M9B6-F1
#
_entry.id   AF-A0A1U8M9B6-F1
#
_cell.length_a   1.000
_cell.length_b   1.000
_cell.length_c   1.000
_cell.angle_alpha   90.00
_cell.angle_beta   90.00
_cell.angle_gamma   90.00
#
_symmetry.space_group_name_H-M   'P 1'
#
loop_
_entity.id
_entity.type
_entity.pdbx_description
1 polymer ?
#
loop_
_entity_poly.entity_id
_entity_poly.type
_entity_poly.pdbx_seq_one_letter_code
_entity_poly.pdbx_strand_id
1 'polypeptide(L)'
;MATEISRTVLFHFLFSGLTFTFLATFAISFDPYFLHSCANNIGNYTANSAYERDLNTIFKQITSITKSNYGFYSKKVGKVSAMALCRADVKLDVCTGCLNETISRVKLDCPNNKEAIGWSADCTLRYSNTNLSEKLEINPQTCLYNIGSTADEYFQLRLGELLSDLRNKAAAGGALLKYAAGNSSLRASERLYALVQCTPDLSEGDCNHCLDKAATNGILRCCLKQRGCRVLSPSCNLRFETYPFVEAGVEFPPPPSPSGDRQKEEEPNKSKRTPVLVASLSVIFGVAVVSISGFLIWKRRNNQDTEYREIQLLDLVEGRIDM
;
A
#
# COMPACT_ATOMS: atom_id res chain seq x y z
N MET A 1 21.39 -31.58 -37.01
CA MET A 1 22.00 -31.34 -35.68
C MET A 1 21.93 -29.86 -35.28
N ALA A 2 22.40 -28.91 -36.12
CA ALA A 2 22.30 -27.47 -35.84
C ALA A 2 20.86 -26.92 -35.69
N THR A 3 19.90 -27.49 -36.43
CA THR A 3 18.48 -27.11 -36.39
C THR A 3 17.76 -27.54 -35.12
N GLU A 4 18.15 -28.65 -34.50
CA GLU A 4 17.59 -29.05 -33.20
C GLU A 4 18.14 -28.20 -32.06
N ILE A 5 19.46 -27.98 -32.02
CA ILE A 5 20.11 -27.14 -31.01
C ILE A 5 19.52 -25.72 -31.01
N SER A 6 19.20 -25.18 -32.20
CA SER A 6 18.57 -23.87 -32.33
C SER A 6 17.13 -23.81 -31.80
N ARG A 7 16.34 -24.89 -31.89
CA ARG A 7 14.97 -24.94 -31.37
C ARG A 7 14.96 -25.05 -29.85
N THR A 8 15.89 -25.82 -29.28
CA THR A 8 16.03 -25.99 -27.83
C THR A 8 16.45 -24.69 -27.14
N VAL A 9 17.38 -23.94 -27.75
CA VAL A 9 17.83 -22.64 -27.23
C VAL A 9 16.71 -21.60 -27.25
N LEU A 10 15.94 -21.51 -28.34
CA LEU A 10 14.78 -20.61 -28.43
C LEU A 10 13.71 -20.95 -27.39
N PHE A 11 13.45 -22.24 -27.15
CA PHE A 11 12.50 -22.70 -26.13
C PHE A 11 12.96 -22.34 -24.71
N HIS A 12 14.25 -22.48 -24.39
CA HIS A 12 14.79 -22.07 -23.10
C HIS A 12 14.73 -20.55 -22.88
N PHE A 13 15.01 -19.73 -23.89
CA PHE A 13 14.88 -18.28 -23.78
C PHE A 13 13.43 -17.82 -23.61
N LEU A 14 12.49 -18.40 -24.37
CA LEU A 14 11.07 -18.11 -24.22
C LEU A 14 10.53 -18.57 -22.87
N PHE A 15 10.89 -19.77 -22.41
CA PHE A 15 10.49 -20.31 -21.11
C PHE A 15 11.11 -19.50 -19.97
N SER A 16 12.38 -19.09 -20.07
CA SER A 16 13.03 -18.22 -19.08
C SER A 16 12.43 -16.81 -19.03
N GLY A 17 11.99 -16.25 -20.17
CA GLY A 17 11.30 -14.96 -20.20
C GLY A 17 9.88 -15.06 -19.64
N LEU A 18 9.17 -16.15 -19.92
CA LEU A 18 7.85 -16.43 -19.38
C LEU A 18 7.91 -16.66 -17.86
N THR A 19 8.89 -17.41 -17.36
CA THR A 19 9.07 -17.62 -15.92
C THR A 19 9.53 -16.35 -15.20
N PHE A 20 10.35 -15.50 -15.81
CA PHE A 20 10.78 -14.23 -15.21
C PHE A 20 9.64 -13.20 -15.16
N THR A 21 8.80 -13.14 -16.18
CA THR A 21 7.56 -12.31 -16.15
C THR A 21 6.55 -12.88 -15.16
N PHE A 22 6.41 -14.20 -15.07
CA PHE A 22 5.55 -14.86 -14.09
C PHE A 22 6.04 -14.64 -12.65
N LEU A 23 7.36 -14.70 -12.41
CA LEU A 23 7.98 -14.39 -11.11
C LEU A 23 7.87 -12.90 -10.75
N ALA A 24 7.99 -12.00 -11.72
CA ALA A 24 7.77 -10.57 -11.51
C ALA A 24 6.29 -10.25 -11.20
N THR A 25 5.34 -11.03 -11.72
CA THR A 25 3.92 -10.93 -11.32
C THR A 25 3.58 -11.65 -10.02
N PHE A 26 4.42 -12.58 -9.56
CA PHE A 26 4.28 -13.29 -8.28
C PHE A 26 5.03 -12.64 -7.11
N ALA A 27 5.64 -11.46 -7.33
CA ALA A 27 5.77 -10.52 -6.23
C ALA A 27 4.36 -9.99 -5.91
N ILE A 28 3.55 -10.84 -5.25
CA ILE A 28 2.44 -10.37 -4.45
C ILE A 28 3.06 -9.28 -3.58
N SER A 29 2.60 -8.04 -3.76
CA SER A 29 2.95 -6.95 -2.86
C SER A 29 2.41 -7.35 -1.50
N PHE A 30 3.20 -8.11 -0.75
CA PHE A 30 2.94 -8.37 0.64
C PHE A 30 3.39 -7.11 1.36
N ASP A 31 2.46 -6.41 1.99
CA ASP A 31 2.77 -5.33 2.90
C ASP A 31 3.65 -5.90 4.03
N PRO A 32 4.95 -5.56 4.07
CA PRO A 32 5.85 -6.07 5.10
C PRO A 32 5.51 -5.50 6.48
N TYR A 33 4.58 -4.54 6.55
CA TYR A 33 4.10 -3.89 7.75
C TYR A 33 2.74 -4.42 8.22
N PHE A 34 2.18 -5.45 7.56
CA PHE A 34 0.89 -6.01 7.97
C PHE A 34 0.97 -6.65 9.37
N LEU A 35 0.10 -6.17 10.27
CA LEU A 35 -0.13 -6.74 11.59
C LEU A 35 -1.61 -7.01 11.77
N HIS A 36 -1.97 -7.98 12.60
CA HIS A 36 -3.36 -8.31 12.87
C HIS A 36 -3.60 -8.76 14.30
N SER A 37 -4.87 -8.77 14.70
CA SER A 37 -5.34 -9.40 15.92
C SER A 37 -6.70 -10.02 15.68
N CYS A 38 -6.85 -11.29 16.08
CA CYS A 38 -8.09 -12.03 16.03
C CYS A 38 -8.64 -12.19 17.45
N ALA A 39 -9.85 -11.71 17.72
CA ALA A 39 -10.43 -11.75 19.06
C ALA A 39 -11.05 -13.13 19.35
N ASN A 40 -10.22 -14.06 19.84
CA ASN A 40 -10.62 -15.45 20.09
C ASN A 40 -11.69 -15.59 21.19
N ASN A 41 -11.75 -14.66 22.13
CA ASN A 41 -12.73 -14.64 23.23
C ASN A 41 -14.14 -14.20 22.80
N ILE A 42 -14.29 -13.54 21.66
CA ILE A 42 -15.60 -13.15 21.10
C ILE A 42 -16.28 -14.33 20.37
N GLY A 43 -15.48 -15.33 20.00
CA GLY A 43 -15.92 -16.56 19.36
C GLY A 43 -15.99 -16.47 17.83
N ASN A 44 -16.32 -17.61 17.23
CA ASN A 44 -16.25 -17.79 15.79
C ASN A 44 -17.65 -17.80 15.15
N TYR A 45 -17.74 -17.33 13.91
CA TYR A 45 -18.89 -17.60 13.04
C TYR A 45 -18.70 -18.93 12.32
N THR A 46 -19.80 -19.50 11.83
CA THR A 46 -19.77 -20.74 11.04
C THR A 46 -19.75 -20.43 9.56
N ALA A 47 -19.14 -21.33 8.77
CA ALA A 47 -19.13 -21.22 7.32
C ALA A 47 -20.57 -21.19 6.76
N ASN A 48 -20.78 -20.38 5.73
CA ASN A 48 -22.06 -20.10 5.08
C ASN A 48 -23.13 -19.48 5.99
N SER A 49 -22.75 -18.95 7.15
CA SER A 49 -23.68 -18.28 8.06
C SER A 49 -24.16 -16.93 7.52
N ALA A 50 -25.24 -16.41 8.10
CA ALA A 50 -25.68 -15.04 7.83
C ALA A 50 -24.58 -14.01 8.16
N TYR A 51 -23.81 -14.26 9.23
CA TYR A 51 -22.70 -13.41 9.63
C TYR A 51 -21.61 -13.31 8.55
N GLU A 52 -21.22 -14.45 7.96
CA GLU A 52 -20.23 -14.45 6.88
C GLU A 52 -20.75 -13.71 5.63
N ARG A 53 -22.04 -13.84 5.29
CA ARG A 53 -22.65 -13.10 4.18
C ARG A 53 -22.68 -11.59 4.44
N ASP A 54 -23.04 -11.19 5.65
CA ASP A 54 -23.03 -9.78 6.08
C ASP A 54 -21.62 -9.19 5.99
N LEU A 55 -20.61 -9.91 6.50
CA LEU A 55 -19.19 -9.50 6.46
C LEU A 55 -18.68 -9.36 5.02
N ASN A 56 -18.94 -10.37 4.17
CA ASN A 56 -18.56 -10.32 2.76
C ASN A 56 -19.25 -9.20 1.99
N THR A 57 -20.49 -8.85 2.37
CA THR A 57 -21.20 -7.70 1.79
C THR A 57 -20.52 -6.39 2.16
N ILE A 58 -20.11 -6.22 3.43
CA ILE A 58 -19.37 -5.03 3.86
C ILE A 58 -18.02 -4.93 3.16
N PHE A 59 -17.26 -6.03 3.08
CA PHE A 59 -15.97 -6.02 2.39
C PHE A 59 -16.11 -5.58 0.92
N LYS A 60 -17.11 -6.09 0.18
CA LYS A 60 -17.39 -5.62 -1.20
C LYS A 60 -17.72 -4.12 -1.27
N GLN A 61 -18.42 -3.59 -0.27
CA GLN A 61 -18.74 -2.16 -0.20
C GLN A 61 -17.48 -1.33 0.08
N ILE A 62 -16.56 -1.81 0.92
CA ILE A 62 -15.27 -1.15 1.17
C ILE A 62 -14.40 -1.17 -0.09
N THR A 63 -14.35 -2.28 -0.83
CA THR A 63 -13.50 -2.35 -2.02
C THR A 63 -14.07 -1.61 -3.24
N SER A 64 -15.34 -1.16 -3.20
CA SER A 64 -16.00 -0.44 -4.31
C SER A 64 -16.08 1.07 -4.08
N ILE A 65 -15.32 1.61 -3.13
CA ILE A 65 -15.28 3.03 -2.82
C ILE A 65 -14.68 3.82 -3.99
N THR A 66 -15.43 4.80 -4.49
CA THR A 66 -15.03 5.67 -5.61
C THR A 66 -14.79 7.12 -5.20
N LYS A 67 -15.13 7.49 -3.95
CA LYS A 67 -14.90 8.82 -3.38
C LYS A 67 -14.32 8.67 -1.98
N SER A 68 -13.22 9.37 -1.71
CA SER A 68 -12.58 9.36 -0.40
C SER A 68 -13.29 10.33 0.54
N ASN A 69 -13.94 9.83 1.59
CA ASN A 69 -14.36 10.64 2.74
C ASN A 69 -13.18 10.76 3.72
N TYR A 70 -12.09 11.36 3.25
CA TYR A 70 -10.80 11.40 3.96
C TYR A 70 -10.31 10.02 4.42
N GLY A 71 -10.63 8.98 3.64
CA GLY A 71 -10.20 7.61 3.91
C GLY A 71 -10.96 6.87 5.01
N PHE A 72 -12.00 7.46 5.63
CA PHE A 72 -12.77 6.81 6.70
C PHE A 72 -14.09 6.22 6.23
N TYR A 73 -14.35 4.97 6.64
CA TYR A 73 -15.57 4.23 6.34
C TYR A 73 -16.04 3.49 7.58
N SER A 74 -17.32 3.61 7.89
CA SER A 74 -17.96 2.88 8.99
C SER A 74 -19.34 2.43 8.54
N LYS A 75 -19.65 1.14 8.72
CA LYS A 75 -20.94 0.59 8.28
C LYS A 75 -21.36 -0.64 9.06
N LYS A 76 -22.67 -0.80 9.19
CA LYS A 76 -23.32 -2.00 9.71
C LYS A 76 -24.18 -2.67 8.65
N VAL A 77 -24.06 -3.99 8.52
CA VAL A 77 -24.91 -4.85 7.70
C VAL A 77 -25.31 -6.04 8.56
N GLY A 78 -26.62 -6.23 8.76
CA GLY A 78 -27.14 -7.28 9.62
C GLY A 78 -26.49 -7.28 11.00
N LYS A 79 -25.71 -8.33 11.29
CA LYS A 79 -25.03 -8.51 12.60
C LYS A 79 -23.58 -8.04 12.63
N VAL A 80 -23.05 -7.51 11.54
CA VAL A 80 -21.64 -7.13 11.41
C VAL A 80 -21.52 -5.62 11.34
N SER A 81 -20.64 -5.05 12.15
CA SER A 81 -20.15 -3.68 11.98
C SER A 81 -18.71 -3.74 11.52
N ALA A 82 -18.32 -2.89 10.57
CA ALA A 82 -16.93 -2.72 10.19
C ALA A 82 -16.54 -1.24 10.10
N MET A 83 -15.25 -1.00 10.28
CA MET A 83 -14.63 0.29 10.19
C MET A 83 -13.31 0.16 9.43
N ALA A 84 -13.08 1.05 8.49
CA ALA A 84 -11.84 1.16 7.73
C ALA A 84 -11.34 2.60 7.78
N LEU A 85 -10.03 2.77 7.91
CA LEU A 85 -9.39 4.08 7.95
C LEU A 85 -8.11 4.03 7.15
N CYS A 86 -8.06 4.73 6.03
CA CYS A 86 -6.82 5.00 5.32
C CYS A 86 -6.08 6.17 5.96
N ARG A 87 -4.77 6.20 5.77
CA ARG A 87 -3.95 7.35 6.14
C ARG A 87 -4.41 8.58 5.36
N ALA A 88 -4.57 9.71 6.03
CA ALA A 88 -5.24 10.86 5.42
C ALA A 88 -4.50 11.45 4.19
N ASP A 89 -3.17 11.32 4.14
CA ASP A 89 -2.32 11.82 3.06
C ASP A 89 -2.23 10.91 1.82
N VAL A 90 -2.82 9.70 1.84
CA VAL A 90 -2.74 8.81 0.68
C VAL A 90 -3.85 9.05 -0.33
N LYS A 91 -3.52 8.86 -1.61
CA LYS A 91 -4.48 8.95 -2.72
C LYS A 91 -5.50 7.80 -2.66
N LEU A 92 -6.64 7.99 -3.33
CA LEU A 92 -7.74 7.02 -3.32
C LEU A 92 -7.32 5.64 -3.86
N ASP A 93 -6.49 5.58 -4.90
CA ASP A 93 -5.98 4.33 -5.47
C ASP A 93 -5.09 3.57 -4.48
N VAL A 94 -4.20 4.27 -3.78
CA VAL A 94 -3.36 3.71 -2.70
C VAL A 94 -4.24 3.20 -1.55
N CYS A 95 -5.22 4.00 -1.13
CA CYS A 95 -6.18 3.62 -0.07
C CYS A 95 -6.96 2.35 -0.43
N THR A 96 -7.59 2.31 -1.61
CA THR A 96 -8.38 1.15 -2.06
C THR A 96 -7.50 -0.08 -2.25
N GLY A 97 -6.28 0.08 -2.78
CA GLY A 97 -5.29 -1.00 -2.86
C GLY A 97 -4.95 -1.59 -1.49
N CYS A 98 -4.63 -0.73 -0.53
CA CYS A 98 -4.34 -1.14 0.85
C CYS A 98 -5.52 -1.88 1.49
N LEU A 99 -6.75 -1.38 1.32
CA LEU A 99 -7.94 -2.01 1.89
C LEU A 99 -8.21 -3.39 1.27
N ASN A 100 -8.03 -3.55 -0.05
CA ASN A 100 -8.17 -4.84 -0.73
C ASN A 100 -7.20 -5.89 -0.16
N GLU A 101 -5.94 -5.49 0.03
CA GLU A 101 -4.91 -6.37 0.57
C GLU A 101 -5.20 -6.71 2.03
N THR A 102 -5.52 -5.70 2.85
CA THR A 102 -5.85 -5.86 4.27
C THR A 102 -7.04 -6.80 4.47
N ILE A 103 -8.10 -6.67 3.66
CA ILE A 103 -9.25 -7.59 3.67
C ILE A 103 -8.79 -9.03 3.37
N SER A 104 -7.95 -9.20 2.36
CA SER A 104 -7.45 -10.51 1.94
C SER A 104 -6.61 -11.16 3.04
N ARG A 105 -5.73 -10.39 3.68
CA ARG A 105 -4.91 -10.82 4.81
C ARG A 105 -5.74 -11.18 6.04
N VAL A 106 -6.68 -10.32 6.43
CA VAL A 106 -7.55 -10.58 7.59
C VAL A 106 -8.39 -11.85 7.39
N LYS A 107 -8.89 -12.12 6.17
CA LYS A 107 -9.59 -13.38 5.86
C LYS A 107 -8.71 -14.61 5.99
N LEU A 108 -7.43 -14.49 5.65
CA LEU A 108 -6.47 -15.58 5.75
C LEU A 108 -6.06 -15.84 7.19
N ASP A 109 -5.72 -14.77 7.91
CA ASP A 109 -5.10 -14.82 9.24
C ASP A 109 -6.16 -14.94 10.37
N CYS A 110 -7.38 -14.46 10.16
CA CYS A 110 -8.52 -14.57 11.09
C CYS A 110 -9.76 -15.20 10.40
N PRO A 111 -9.70 -16.49 10.01
CA PRO A 111 -10.61 -17.09 9.02
C PRO A 111 -12.09 -17.13 9.42
N ASN A 112 -12.39 -17.20 10.72
CA ASN A 112 -13.75 -17.35 11.22
C ASN A 112 -14.05 -16.54 12.49
N ASN A 113 -13.16 -15.64 12.90
CA ASN A 113 -13.37 -14.81 14.08
C ASN A 113 -14.49 -13.81 13.84
N LYS A 114 -15.38 -13.62 14.82
CA LYS A 114 -16.42 -12.58 14.80
C LYS A 114 -15.90 -11.17 15.06
N GLU A 115 -14.64 -11.05 15.45
CA GLU A 115 -13.99 -9.77 15.60
C GLU A 115 -12.52 -9.90 15.25
N ALA A 116 -12.06 -9.00 14.39
CA ALA A 116 -10.69 -8.93 13.97
C ALA A 116 -10.32 -7.50 13.56
N ILE A 117 -9.02 -7.21 13.63
CA ILE A 117 -8.42 -5.97 13.15
C ILE A 117 -7.13 -6.29 12.40
N GLY A 118 -6.92 -5.62 11.28
CA GLY A 118 -5.70 -5.63 10.49
C GLY A 118 -5.18 -4.20 10.30
N TRP A 119 -3.88 -4.02 10.48
CA TRP A 119 -3.16 -2.77 10.24
C TRP A 119 -2.14 -3.00 9.13
N SER A 120 -2.21 -2.16 8.11
CA SER A 120 -1.30 -2.10 6.98
C SER A 120 -0.62 -0.74 6.96
N ALA A 121 0.35 -0.54 6.07
CA ALA A 121 1.17 0.67 6.01
C ALA A 121 0.35 1.96 5.83
N ASP A 122 -0.73 1.87 5.05
CA ASP A 122 -1.54 3.01 4.61
C ASP A 122 -3.00 2.91 5.05
N CYS A 123 -3.41 1.85 5.76
CA CYS A 123 -4.79 1.68 6.19
C CYS A 123 -4.96 0.69 7.34
N THR A 124 -6.07 0.83 8.06
CA THR A 124 -6.54 -0.10 9.09
C THR A 124 -7.95 -0.58 8.72
N LEU A 125 -8.23 -1.85 8.97
CA LEU A 125 -9.57 -2.45 8.84
C LEU A 125 -9.90 -3.21 10.11
N ARG A 126 -11.09 -2.98 10.66
CA ARG A 126 -11.62 -3.76 11.79
C ARG A 126 -13.09 -4.10 11.60
N TYR A 127 -13.51 -5.25 12.11
CA TYR A 127 -14.92 -5.63 12.15
C TYR A 127 -15.25 -6.34 13.46
N SER A 128 -16.51 -6.30 13.86
CA SER A 128 -17.03 -6.94 15.08
C SER A 128 -18.50 -7.30 14.93
N ASN A 129 -19.00 -8.18 15.80
CA ASN A 129 -20.43 -8.41 16.01
C ASN A 129 -21.09 -7.37 16.94
N THR A 130 -20.33 -6.37 17.42
CA THR A 130 -20.80 -5.25 18.23
C THR A 130 -20.77 -3.94 17.45
N ASN A 131 -21.29 -2.85 18.03
CA ASN A 131 -21.16 -1.52 17.41
C ASN A 131 -19.74 -0.98 17.61
N LEU A 132 -19.17 -0.40 16.55
CA LEU A 132 -17.80 0.12 16.52
C LEU A 132 -17.74 1.66 16.47
N SER A 133 -18.85 2.32 16.17
CA SER A 133 -18.92 3.78 16.03
C SER A 133 -19.03 4.48 17.38
N GLU A 134 -18.42 5.65 17.50
CA GLU A 134 -18.44 6.53 18.68
C GLU A 134 -17.88 5.84 19.94
N LYS A 135 -17.01 4.85 19.74
CA LYS A 135 -16.44 4.03 20.82
C LYS A 135 -14.93 4.10 20.77
N LEU A 136 -14.36 4.69 21.81
CA LEU A 136 -12.93 4.69 22.04
C LEU A 136 -12.44 3.27 22.37
N GLU A 137 -11.56 2.74 21.52
CA GLU A 137 -10.89 1.47 21.72
C GLU A 137 -9.38 1.61 21.50
N ILE A 138 -8.62 1.38 22.57
CA ILE A 138 -7.16 1.46 22.57
C ILE A 138 -6.52 0.08 22.35
N ASN A 139 -7.17 -0.98 22.84
CA ASN A 139 -6.67 -2.35 22.77
C ASN A 139 -7.47 -3.18 21.75
N PRO A 140 -6.83 -4.13 21.06
CA PRO A 140 -5.40 -4.48 21.15
C PRO A 140 -4.49 -3.39 20.56
N GLN A 141 -3.41 -3.06 21.27
CA GLN A 141 -2.38 -2.15 20.78
C GLN A 141 -1.14 -2.93 20.36
N THR A 142 -0.61 -2.63 19.18
CA THR A 142 0.61 -3.24 18.62
C THR A 142 1.53 -2.16 18.06
N CYS A 143 2.69 -2.55 17.56
CA CYS A 143 3.72 -1.61 17.14
C CYS A 143 4.76 -2.22 16.20
N LEU A 144 5.44 -1.34 15.46
CA LEU A 144 6.62 -1.63 14.64
C LEU A 144 7.69 -0.59 14.97
N TYR A 145 8.97 -0.97 14.92
CA TYR A 145 10.06 -0.03 15.18
C TYR A 145 11.28 -0.35 14.34
N ASN A 146 12.11 0.66 14.08
CA ASN A 146 13.37 0.47 13.38
C ASN A 146 14.40 -0.18 14.30
N ILE A 147 15.22 -1.08 13.75
CA ILE A 147 16.34 -1.70 14.45
C ILE A 147 17.62 -0.95 14.05
N GLY A 148 18.50 -0.64 15.02
CA GLY A 148 19.89 -0.27 14.73
C GLY A 148 20.38 1.08 15.25
N SER A 149 19.51 1.95 15.78
CA SER A 149 19.98 3.22 16.38
C SER A 149 19.11 3.70 17.54
N THR A 150 19.78 4.16 18.59
CA THR A 150 19.16 4.62 19.84
C THR A 150 18.94 6.14 19.80
N ALA A 151 17.78 6.59 20.25
CA ALA A 151 17.46 7.99 20.48
C ALA A 151 18.15 8.51 21.75
N ASP A 152 18.77 9.68 21.66
CA ASP A 152 19.31 10.41 22.81
C ASP A 152 18.19 11.19 23.53
N GLU A 153 18.51 11.79 24.67
CA GLU A 153 17.53 12.53 25.48
C GLU A 153 16.96 13.74 24.72
N TYR A 154 17.78 14.43 23.95
CA TYR A 154 17.34 15.55 23.13
C TYR A 154 16.32 15.13 22.07
N PHE A 155 16.55 14.01 21.39
CA PHE A 155 15.57 13.42 20.46
C PHE A 155 14.23 13.16 21.17
N GLN A 156 14.27 12.54 22.35
CA GLN A 156 13.06 12.21 23.12
C GLN A 156 12.28 13.46 23.53
N LEU A 157 12.97 14.52 23.95
CA LEU A 157 12.37 15.82 24.26
C LEU A 157 11.67 16.40 23.02
N ARG A 158 12.36 16.47 21.88
CA ARG A 158 11.81 17.01 20.62
C ARG A 158 10.65 16.17 20.10
N LEU A 159 10.70 14.85 20.28
CA LEU A 159 9.60 13.94 19.94
C LEU A 159 8.37 14.20 20.81
N GLY A 160 8.55 14.34 22.13
CA GLY A 160 7.45 14.65 23.06
C GLY A 160 6.75 15.96 22.71
N GLU A 161 7.51 17.01 22.42
CA GLU A 161 6.97 18.32 22.00
C GLU A 161 6.19 18.21 20.69
N LEU A 162 6.77 17.57 19.67
CA LEU A 162 6.13 17.41 18.36
C LEU A 162 4.84 16.59 18.46
N LEU A 163 4.85 15.47 19.18
CA LEU A 163 3.66 14.64 19.36
C LEU A 163 2.57 15.34 20.17
N SER A 164 2.93 16.17 21.15
CA SER A 164 1.97 16.98 21.91
C SER A 164 1.23 17.97 21.02
N ASP A 165 1.97 18.71 20.18
CA ASP A 165 1.40 19.66 19.22
C ASP A 165 0.51 18.95 18.19
N LEU A 166 1.01 17.88 17.56
CA LEU A 166 0.26 17.16 16.53
C LEU A 166 -1.00 16.51 17.08
N ARG A 167 -0.97 15.95 18.29
CA ARG A 167 -2.14 15.35 18.94
C ARG A 167 -3.25 16.38 19.15
N ASN A 168 -2.91 17.59 19.64
CA ASN A 168 -3.89 18.64 19.84
C ASN A 168 -4.51 19.08 18.51
N LYS A 169 -3.69 19.24 17.46
CA LYS A 169 -4.16 19.57 16.10
C LYS A 169 -5.08 18.51 15.52
N ALA A 170 -4.71 17.23 15.61
CA ALA A 170 -5.52 16.14 15.10
C ALA A 170 -6.85 16.02 15.85
N ALA A 171 -6.83 16.15 17.18
CA ALA A 171 -8.04 16.08 18.01
C ALA A 171 -9.06 17.16 17.62
N ALA A 172 -8.58 18.38 17.36
CA ALA A 172 -9.38 19.55 16.96
C ALA A 172 -9.90 19.50 15.50
N GLY A 173 -9.55 18.49 14.70
CA GLY A 173 -9.91 18.40 13.27
C GLY A 173 -11.40 18.17 12.95
N GLY A 174 -12.29 18.24 13.94
CA GLY A 174 -13.74 18.08 13.76
C GLY A 174 -14.15 16.65 13.42
N ALA A 175 -15.31 16.49 12.76
CA ALA A 175 -15.95 15.19 12.51
C ALA A 175 -15.52 14.50 11.20
N LEU A 176 -14.83 15.21 10.30
CA LEU A 176 -14.44 14.66 8.99
C LEU A 176 -13.02 14.09 8.99
N LEU A 177 -12.09 14.76 9.68
CA LEU A 177 -10.67 14.42 9.60
C LEU A 177 -9.96 14.74 10.91
N LYS A 178 -9.49 13.71 11.61
CA LYS A 178 -8.66 13.86 12.82
C LYS A 178 -7.24 13.40 12.56
N TYR A 179 -6.46 14.25 11.89
CA TYR A 179 -5.11 13.94 11.42
C TYR A 179 -4.20 15.15 11.60
N ALA A 180 -2.94 14.89 11.93
CA ALA A 180 -1.89 15.90 11.85
C ALA A 180 -0.55 15.25 11.54
N ALA A 181 0.26 15.92 10.73
CA ALA A 181 1.62 15.54 10.42
C ALA A 181 2.55 16.75 10.48
N GLY A 182 3.80 16.53 10.85
CA GLY A 182 4.77 17.60 10.99
C GLY A 182 6.18 17.09 11.16
N ASN A 183 7.11 18.03 11.33
CA ASN A 183 8.50 17.70 11.58
C ASN A 183 9.14 18.71 12.54
N SER A 184 10.25 18.31 13.14
CA SER A 184 11.11 19.16 13.97
C SER A 184 12.56 18.98 13.56
N SER A 185 13.33 20.05 13.58
CA SER A 185 14.79 19.97 13.48
C SER A 185 15.34 19.28 14.73
N LEU A 186 16.34 18.41 14.55
CA LEU A 186 17.11 17.78 15.63
C LEU A 186 18.54 18.34 15.64
N ARG A 187 19.25 18.23 14.51
CA ARG A 187 20.60 18.75 14.27
C ARG A 187 20.66 19.36 12.87
N ALA A 188 21.78 19.98 12.49
CA ALA A 188 21.89 20.76 11.24
C ALA A 188 21.36 20.03 9.98
N SER A 189 21.57 18.71 9.87
CA SER A 189 21.11 17.89 8.75
C SER A 189 20.08 16.82 9.12
N GLU A 190 19.64 16.75 10.38
CA GLU A 190 18.76 15.70 10.86
C GLU A 190 17.40 16.27 11.30
N ARG A 191 16.33 15.63 10.81
CA ARG A 191 14.95 15.99 11.12
C ARG A 191 14.20 14.80 11.70
N LEU A 192 13.28 15.10 12.60
CA LEU A 192 12.27 14.18 13.10
C LEU A 192 10.97 14.44 12.36
N TYR A 193 10.35 13.40 11.81
CA TYR A 193 9.04 13.45 11.18
C TYR A 193 8.05 12.66 12.02
N ALA A 194 6.83 13.17 12.17
CA ALA A 194 5.77 12.46 12.88
C ALA A 194 4.40 12.70 12.25
N LEU A 195 3.51 11.73 12.41
CA LEU A 195 2.09 11.88 12.18
C LEU A 195 1.29 11.19 13.28
N VAL A 196 0.06 11.67 13.45
CA VAL A 196 -0.95 11.07 14.31
C VAL A 196 -2.30 11.12 13.62
N GLN A 197 -3.13 10.12 13.85
CA GLN A 197 -4.47 10.03 13.27
C GLN A 197 -5.43 9.32 14.22
N CYS A 198 -6.65 9.82 14.33
CA CYS A 198 -7.77 9.15 15.01
C CYS A 198 -8.84 8.74 14.00
N THR A 199 -9.69 7.81 14.40
CA THR A 199 -10.96 7.59 13.69
C THR A 199 -11.85 8.83 13.87
N PRO A 200 -12.44 9.40 12.81
CA PRO A 200 -13.21 10.64 12.88
C PRO A 200 -14.47 10.59 13.75
N ASP A 201 -14.97 9.40 14.09
CA ASP A 201 -16.16 9.18 14.93
C ASP A 201 -15.92 9.48 16.43
N LEU A 202 -14.68 9.73 16.84
CA LEU A 202 -14.35 10.07 18.23
C LEU A 202 -14.64 11.53 18.54
N SER A 203 -14.91 11.80 19.82
CA SER A 203 -14.84 13.17 20.34
C SER A 203 -13.41 13.71 20.27
N GLU A 204 -13.25 15.04 20.39
CA GLU A 204 -11.93 15.66 20.52
C GLU A 204 -11.17 15.11 21.74
N GLY A 205 -11.85 14.97 22.89
CA GLY A 205 -11.28 14.43 24.12
C GLY A 205 -10.81 12.99 23.97
N ASP A 206 -11.64 12.13 23.37
CA ASP A 206 -11.29 10.71 23.16
C ASP A 206 -10.15 10.53 22.16
N CYS A 207 -10.13 11.33 21.09
CA CYS A 207 -9.02 11.32 20.15
C CYS A 207 -7.72 11.74 20.83
N ASN A 208 -7.74 12.83 21.60
CA ASN A 208 -6.57 13.27 22.35
C ASN A 208 -6.13 12.17 23.34
N HIS A 209 -7.05 11.60 24.11
CA HIS A 209 -6.75 10.54 25.06
C HIS A 209 -6.11 9.32 24.39
N CYS A 210 -6.66 8.87 23.25
CA CYS A 210 -6.10 7.73 22.50
C CYS A 210 -4.65 8.01 22.08
N LEU A 211 -4.40 9.17 21.48
CA LEU A 211 -3.09 9.58 21.01
C LEU A 211 -2.10 9.84 22.15
N ASP A 212 -2.56 10.29 23.31
CA ASP A 212 -1.75 10.39 24.52
C ASP A 212 -1.29 9.02 25.00
N LYS A 213 -2.20 8.05 25.06
CA LYS A 213 -1.85 6.65 25.39
C LYS A 213 -0.92 6.01 24.38
N ALA A 214 -1.06 6.33 23.10
CA ALA A 214 -0.11 5.90 22.07
C ALA A 214 1.28 6.51 22.31
N ALA A 215 1.36 7.82 22.57
CA ALA A 215 2.61 8.56 22.79
C ALA A 215 3.31 8.25 24.12
N THR A 216 2.57 7.80 25.13
CA THR A 216 3.10 7.47 26.45
C THR A 216 3.28 5.96 26.60
N ASN A 217 2.22 5.25 27.00
CA ASN A 217 2.22 3.81 27.25
C ASN A 217 2.67 3.01 26.02
N GLY A 218 2.20 3.38 24.82
CA GLY A 218 2.53 2.68 23.58
C GLY A 218 4.02 2.75 23.25
N ILE A 219 4.59 3.96 23.19
CA ILE A 219 6.02 4.15 22.96
C ILE A 219 6.85 3.46 24.05
N LEU A 220 6.48 3.64 25.33
CA LEU A 220 7.22 3.05 26.45
C LEU A 220 7.30 1.51 26.35
N ARG A 221 6.20 0.85 25.98
CA ARG A 221 6.13 -0.61 25.91
C ARG A 221 6.85 -1.20 24.69
N CYS A 222 6.88 -0.46 23.59
CA CYS A 222 7.24 -1.00 22.28
C CYS A 222 8.54 -0.47 21.70
N CYS A 223 8.76 0.84 21.83
CA CYS A 223 9.68 1.60 20.99
C CYS A 223 10.58 2.50 21.84
N LEU A 224 10.79 2.14 23.12
CA LEU A 224 11.58 2.94 24.03
C LEU A 224 12.98 3.17 23.45
N LYS A 225 13.35 4.44 23.30
CA LYS A 225 14.62 4.89 22.70
C LYS A 225 14.84 4.46 21.25
N GLN A 226 13.82 4.07 20.50
CA GLN A 226 13.94 3.85 19.06
C GLN A 226 13.79 5.16 18.30
N ARG A 227 14.50 5.29 17.17
CA ARG A 227 14.44 6.49 16.30
C ARG A 227 13.31 6.45 15.26
N GLY A 228 12.62 5.34 15.15
CA GLY A 228 11.42 5.20 14.34
C GLY A 228 10.47 4.19 14.96
N CYS A 229 9.18 4.51 14.96
CA CYS A 229 8.15 3.68 15.56
C CYS A 229 6.79 3.95 14.92
N ARG A 230 5.96 2.91 14.87
CA ARG A 230 4.52 2.96 14.64
C ARG A 230 3.84 2.38 15.88
N VAL A 231 2.92 3.12 16.48
CA VAL A 231 2.01 2.62 17.52
C VAL A 231 0.62 2.55 16.91
N LEU A 232 0.00 1.38 16.99
CA LEU A 232 -1.22 1.04 16.27
C LEU A 232 -2.27 0.58 17.27
N SER A 233 -3.37 1.31 17.32
CA SER A 233 -4.56 1.00 18.14
C SER A 233 -5.80 0.99 17.24
N PRO A 234 -6.94 0.43 17.70
CA PRO A 234 -8.17 0.42 16.91
C PRO A 234 -8.70 1.82 16.58
N SER A 235 -8.62 2.75 17.52
CA SER A 235 -9.18 4.12 17.39
C SER A 235 -8.16 5.19 16.99
N CYS A 236 -6.85 4.92 17.08
CA CYS A 236 -5.83 5.89 16.70
C CYS A 236 -4.49 5.24 16.36
N ASN A 237 -3.68 5.98 15.59
CA ASN A 237 -2.34 5.55 15.18
C ASN A 237 -1.35 6.72 15.32
N LEU A 238 -0.10 6.38 15.60
CA LEU A 238 1.02 7.31 15.70
C LEU A 238 2.21 6.72 14.97
N ARG A 239 2.92 7.55 14.19
CA ARG A 239 4.18 7.16 13.57
C ARG A 239 5.20 8.28 13.66
N PHE A 240 6.46 7.93 13.95
CA PHE A 240 7.58 8.84 13.80
C PHE A 240 8.79 8.13 13.17
N GLU A 241 9.61 8.90 12.47
CA GLU A 241 10.82 8.44 11.76
C GLU A 241 11.84 9.58 11.63
N THR A 242 13.09 9.27 11.30
CA THR A 242 14.13 10.25 10.95
C THR A 242 14.26 10.50 9.44
N TYR A 243 13.40 9.89 8.63
CA TYR A 243 13.30 10.11 7.19
C TYR A 243 11.90 10.60 6.83
N PRO A 244 11.73 11.37 5.73
CA PRO A 244 10.41 11.80 5.30
C PRO A 244 9.57 10.62 4.81
N PHE A 245 8.37 10.48 5.35
CA PHE A 245 7.36 9.47 4.94
C PHE A 245 5.97 10.08 4.70
N VAL A 246 5.86 11.39 4.87
CA VAL A 246 4.69 12.23 4.57
C VAL A 246 5.21 13.52 3.94
N GLU A 247 4.45 14.06 2.99
CA GLU A 247 4.69 15.42 2.51
C GLU A 247 4.34 16.40 3.65
N ALA A 248 5.36 17.00 4.26
CA ALA A 248 5.16 17.92 5.37
C ALA A 248 4.43 19.18 4.90
N GLY A 249 3.30 19.50 5.54
CA GLY A 249 2.58 20.75 5.28
C GLY A 249 1.39 20.68 4.32
N VAL A 250 0.84 19.49 4.04
CA VAL A 250 -0.49 19.40 3.43
C VAL A 250 -1.53 19.81 4.48
N GLU A 251 -1.83 21.10 4.53
CA GLU A 251 -2.97 21.63 5.26
C GLU A 251 -4.23 21.17 4.52
N PHE A 252 -4.91 20.17 5.07
CA PHE A 252 -6.20 19.76 4.50
C PHE A 252 -7.19 20.92 4.69
N PRO A 253 -7.93 21.31 3.65
CA PRO A 253 -8.88 22.40 3.78
C PRO A 253 -9.86 22.08 4.92
N PRO A 254 -10.20 23.08 5.76
CA PRO A 254 -11.14 22.87 6.86
C PRO A 254 -12.47 22.36 6.31
N PRO A 255 -13.18 21.47 7.04
CA PRO A 255 -14.51 21.02 6.68
C PRO A 255 -15.43 22.20 6.37
N PRO A 256 -16.23 22.15 5.28
CA PRO A 256 -17.23 23.18 5.05
C PRO A 256 -18.22 23.19 6.21
N SER A 257 -18.39 24.38 6.81
CA SER A 257 -19.42 24.60 7.85
C SER A 257 -20.82 24.44 7.23
N PRO A 258 -21.79 23.84 7.95
CA PRO A 258 -23.14 23.69 7.42
C PRO A 258 -23.84 25.05 7.41
N SER A 259 -23.80 25.73 6.27
CA SER A 259 -24.62 26.93 6.06
C SER A 259 -25.05 27.06 4.60
N GLY A 260 -26.37 26.95 4.40
CA GLY A 260 -27.21 27.61 3.39
C GLY A 260 -26.78 27.60 1.93
N ASP A 261 -27.56 26.87 1.13
CA ASP A 261 -27.64 26.93 -0.33
C ASP A 261 -27.26 28.29 -0.93
N ARG A 262 -26.26 28.27 -1.83
CA ARG A 262 -26.16 29.18 -2.96
C ARG A 262 -25.27 28.56 -4.05
N GLN A 263 -25.94 28.09 -5.10
CA GLN A 263 -25.31 27.65 -6.35
C GLN A 263 -24.43 28.75 -6.94
N LYS A 264 -23.20 28.40 -7.34
CA LYS A 264 -22.45 29.13 -8.37
C LYS A 264 -21.84 28.12 -9.35
N GLU A 265 -22.05 28.41 -10.62
CA GLU A 265 -21.65 27.66 -11.81
C GLU A 265 -20.16 27.29 -11.85
N GLU A 266 -19.90 26.06 -12.29
CA GLU A 266 -18.59 25.59 -12.75
C GLU A 266 -18.31 26.12 -14.15
N GLU A 267 -17.12 26.70 -14.35
CA GLU A 267 -16.51 26.92 -15.66
C GLU A 267 -15.31 25.97 -15.86
N PRO A 268 -14.98 25.61 -17.11
CA PRO A 268 -14.45 24.29 -17.42
C PRO A 268 -12.92 24.12 -17.27
N ASN A 269 -12.62 22.88 -16.91
CA ASN A 269 -11.34 22.23 -16.69
C ASN A 269 -10.30 22.46 -17.82
N LYS A 270 -9.17 23.12 -17.51
CA LYS A 270 -7.97 23.09 -18.34
C LYS A 270 -7.11 21.87 -17.98
N SER A 271 -7.20 20.86 -18.84
CA SER A 271 -6.35 19.67 -18.86
C SER A 271 -4.87 20.04 -18.81
N LYS A 272 -4.20 19.71 -17.70
CA LYS A 272 -2.74 19.57 -17.63
C LYS A 272 -2.44 18.07 -17.64
N ARG A 273 -1.83 17.62 -18.74
CA ARG A 273 -1.31 16.25 -18.89
C ARG A 273 -0.11 16.09 -17.95
N THR A 274 -0.21 15.19 -16.99
CA THR A 274 0.92 14.72 -16.18
C THR A 274 1.49 13.44 -16.81
N PRO A 275 2.81 13.32 -17.02
CA PRO A 275 3.40 12.15 -17.63
C PRO A 275 3.57 11.04 -16.59
N VAL A 276 3.03 9.86 -16.87
CA VAL A 276 3.41 8.60 -16.23
C VAL A 276 3.58 7.56 -17.34
N LEU A 277 4.63 6.74 -17.22
CA LEU A 277 5.09 5.63 -18.08
C LEU A 277 6.43 5.92 -18.80
N VAL A 278 7.53 5.94 -18.05
CA VAL A 278 8.89 5.83 -18.64
C VAL A 278 9.65 4.59 -18.15
N ALA A 279 9.27 3.98 -17.02
CA ALA A 279 9.95 2.77 -16.54
C ALA A 279 9.49 1.47 -17.24
N SER A 280 8.25 1.39 -17.71
CA SER A 280 7.68 0.18 -18.33
C SER A 280 7.96 0.08 -19.84
N LEU A 281 8.03 1.20 -20.56
CA LEU A 281 8.35 1.22 -21.98
C LEU A 281 9.80 0.84 -22.26
N SER A 282 10.72 1.15 -21.35
CA SER A 282 12.16 0.86 -21.48
C SER A 282 12.43 -0.66 -21.53
N VAL A 283 11.70 -1.44 -20.72
CA VAL A 283 11.85 -2.90 -20.67
C VAL A 283 11.23 -3.55 -21.90
N ILE A 284 10.05 -3.11 -22.33
CA ILE A 284 9.38 -3.63 -23.54
C ILE A 284 10.23 -3.32 -24.78
N PHE A 285 10.79 -2.11 -24.88
CA PHE A 285 11.67 -1.72 -25.96
C PHE A 285 12.97 -2.53 -25.96
N GLY A 286 13.59 -2.75 -24.79
CA GLY A 286 14.78 -3.58 -24.65
C GLY A 286 14.55 -5.01 -25.13
N VAL A 287 13.45 -5.64 -24.73
CA VAL A 287 13.09 -7.00 -25.16
C VAL A 287 12.81 -7.03 -26.67
N ALA A 288 12.04 -6.06 -27.20
CA ALA A 288 11.74 -5.99 -28.63
C ALA A 288 13.00 -5.82 -29.47
N VAL A 289 13.93 -4.95 -29.07
CA VAL A 289 15.20 -4.72 -29.76
C VAL A 289 16.07 -5.98 -29.76
N VAL A 290 16.18 -6.68 -28.63
CA VAL A 290 16.95 -7.94 -28.55
C VAL A 290 16.31 -9.03 -29.41
N SER A 291 14.99 -9.16 -29.40
CA SER A 291 14.26 -10.13 -30.24
C SER A 291 14.41 -9.83 -31.73
N ILE A 292 14.26 -8.56 -32.14
CA ILE A 292 14.44 -8.13 -33.54
C ILE A 292 15.89 -8.35 -33.97
N SER A 293 16.86 -7.96 -33.15
CA SER A 293 18.30 -8.14 -33.45
C SER A 293 18.65 -9.63 -33.61
N GLY A 294 18.15 -10.48 -32.71
CA GLY A 294 18.31 -11.93 -32.81
C GLY A 294 17.68 -12.50 -34.08
N PHE A 295 16.48 -12.05 -34.46
CA PHE A 295 15.81 -12.46 -35.69
C PHE A 295 16.55 -12.01 -36.96
N LEU A 296 17.08 -10.79 -36.99
CA LEU A 296 17.85 -10.27 -38.12
C LEU A 296 19.19 -11.02 -38.28
N ILE A 297 19.88 -11.33 -37.18
CA ILE A 297 21.11 -12.13 -37.20
C ILE A 297 20.80 -13.56 -37.67
N TRP A 298 19.72 -14.16 -37.20
CA TRP A 298 19.27 -15.48 -37.65
C TRP A 298 18.95 -15.50 -39.15
N LYS A 299 18.20 -14.50 -39.63
CA LYS A 299 17.88 -14.36 -41.07
C LYS A 299 19.13 -14.18 -41.92
N ARG A 300 20.11 -13.38 -41.47
CA ARG A 300 21.39 -13.20 -42.17
C ARG A 300 22.16 -14.51 -42.27
N ARG A 301 22.28 -15.26 -41.16
CA ARG A 301 22.98 -16.56 -41.16
C ARG A 301 22.29 -17.58 -42.06
N ASN A 302 20.96 -17.66 -42.02
CA ASN A 302 20.22 -18.60 -42.86
C ASN A 302 20.32 -18.26 -44.36
N ASN A 303 20.35 -16.97 -44.72
CA ASN A 303 20.57 -16.56 -46.10
C ASN A 303 22.00 -16.89 -46.58
N GLN A 304 23.02 -16.69 -45.74
CA GLN A 304 24.41 -17.07 -46.07
C GLN A 304 24.58 -18.58 -46.23
N ASP A 305 23.93 -19.38 -45.38
CA ASP A 305 23.93 -20.85 -45.49
C ASP A 305 23.22 -21.34 -46.77
N THR A 306 22.24 -20.57 -47.27
CA THR A 306 21.53 -20.87 -48.53
C THR A 306 22.38 -20.50 -49.74
N GLU A 307 23.03 -19.33 -49.72
CA GLU A 307 23.93 -18.86 -50.78
C GLU A 307 25.16 -19.77 -50.94
N TYR A 308 25.77 -20.22 -49.82
CA TYR A 308 26.89 -21.17 -49.86
C TYR A 308 26.50 -22.53 -50.46
N ARG A 309 25.27 -23.00 -50.18
CA ARG A 309 24.75 -24.25 -50.76
C ARG A 309 24.48 -24.14 -52.25
N GLU A 310 24.03 -22.99 -52.74
CA GLU A 310 23.84 -22.76 -54.17
C GLU A 310 25.18 -22.69 -54.92
N ILE A 311 26.20 -22.03 -54.33
CA ILE A 311 27.56 -22.00 -54.89
C ILE A 311 28.15 -23.41 -54.99
N GLN A 312 28.05 -24.23 -53.93
CA GLN A 312 28.53 -25.62 -53.97
C GLN A 312 27.77 -26.50 -54.99
N LEU A 313 26.49 -26.21 -55.24
CA LEU A 313 25.69 -26.90 -56.25
C LEU A 313 26.10 -26.51 -57.68
N LEU A 314 26.43 -25.24 -57.91
CA LEU A 314 26.95 -24.74 -59.19
C LEU A 314 28.32 -25.36 -59.51
N ASP A 315 29.25 -25.36 -58.55
CA ASP A 315 30.58 -26.00 -58.72
C ASP A 315 30.48 -27.51 -59.03
N LEU A 316 29.48 -28.20 -58.46
CA LEU A 316 29.21 -29.62 -58.72
C LEU A 316 28.58 -29.90 -60.09
N VAL A 317 27.84 -28.94 -60.66
CA VAL A 317 27.26 -29.05 -62.00
C VAL A 317 28.31 -28.71 -63.05
N GLU A 318 29.11 -27.66 -62.83
CA GLU A 318 30.16 -27.20 -63.73
C GLU A 318 31.29 -28.24 -63.82
N GLY A 319 31.74 -28.80 -62.68
CA GLY A 319 32.70 -29.90 -62.65
C GLY A 319 32.21 -31.23 -63.24
N ARG A 320 30.92 -31.35 -63.61
CA ARG A 320 30.35 -32.52 -64.30
C ARG A 320 30.23 -32.33 -65.81
N ILE A 321 30.35 -31.10 -66.31
CA ILE A 321 30.30 -30.78 -67.74
C ILE A 321 31.70 -30.89 -68.37
N ASP A 322 32.76 -30.75 -67.57
CA ASP A 322 34.17 -30.82 -67.99
C ASP A 322 34.79 -32.25 -67.94
N MET A 323 33.98 -33.32 -67.93
CA MET A 323 34.43 -34.72 -67.94
C MET A 323 33.75 -35.56 -69.02
#